data_AF-A0A844MQ26-F1
#
_entry.id   AF-A0A844MQ26-F1
#
_cell.length_a   1.000
_cell.length_b   1.000
_cell.length_c   1.000
_cell.angle_alpha   90.00
_cell.angle_beta   90.00
_cell.angle_gamma   90.00
#
_symmetry.space_group_name_H-M   'P 1'
#
loop_
_entity.id
_entity.type
_entity.pdbx_description
1 polymer ?
#
loop_
_entity_poly.entity_id
_entity_poly.type
_entity_poly.pdbx_seq_one_letter_code
_entity_poly.pdbx_strand_id
1 'polypeptide(L)'
;MQISLSPEVEALVKRQLTSGKYQSAIEVIFAGVKLLEQQEDIYQGRLQELQDKASIGLAASQKDEVVDGSTAMAQIISNLRSRYGVSSAVGLNNFASPNFKSS
;
A
#
# COMPACT_ATOMS: atom_id res chain seq x y z
N MET A 1 -8.10 36.99 7.91
CA MET A 1 -7.39 37.02 6.62
C MET A 1 -8.42 37.25 5.53
N GLN A 2 -8.16 38.16 4.58
CA GLN A 2 -9.04 38.38 3.43
C GLN A 2 -8.40 37.70 2.22
N ILE A 3 -9.13 36.80 1.58
CA ILE A 3 -8.65 36.00 0.45
C ILE A 3 -9.53 36.33 -0.74
N SER A 4 -8.92 36.74 -1.84
CA SER A 4 -9.62 36.92 -3.11
C SER A 4 -9.49 35.64 -3.92
N LEU A 5 -10.62 35.10 -4.37
CA LEU A 5 -10.64 33.89 -5.18
C LEU A 5 -10.60 34.26 -6.67
N SER A 6 -9.96 33.42 -7.48
CA SER A 6 -10.07 33.56 -8.94
C SER A 6 -11.49 33.13 -9.38
N PRO A 7 -11.98 33.61 -10.55
CA PRO A 7 -13.31 33.24 -11.04
C PRO A 7 -13.53 31.73 -11.18
N GLU A 8 -12.46 30.99 -11.52
CA GLU A 8 -12.49 29.54 -11.62
C GLU A 8 -12.76 28.89 -10.26
N VAL A 9 -12.05 29.31 -9.21
CA VAL A 9 -12.22 28.77 -7.85
C VAL A 9 -13.59 29.14 -7.29
N GLU A 10 -14.10 30.34 -7.58
CA GLU A 10 -15.47 30.72 -7.21
C GLU A 10 -16.52 29.81 -7.84
N ALA A 11 -16.36 29.44 -9.12
CA ALA A 11 -17.27 28.54 -9.80
C ALA A 11 -17.27 27.14 -9.17
N LEU A 12 -16.10 26.64 -8.76
CA LEU A 12 -15.97 25.39 -8.01
C LEU A 12 -16.73 25.47 -6.68
N VAL A 13 -16.52 26.54 -5.90
CA VAL A 13 -17.20 26.74 -4.62
C VAL A 13 -18.73 26.80 -4.82
N LYS A 14 -19.20 27.58 -5.80
CA LYS A 14 -20.63 27.68 -6.12
C LYS A 14 -21.24 26.32 -6.46
N ARG A 15 -20.56 25.50 -7.27
CA ARG A 15 -21.05 24.15 -7.60
C ARG A 15 -21.20 23.26 -6.36
N GLN A 16 -20.25 23.33 -5.43
CA GLN A 16 -20.32 22.57 -4.18
C GLN A 16 -21.45 23.04 -3.26
N LEU A 17 -21.74 24.34 -3.22
CA LEU A 17 -22.89 24.88 -2.49
C LEU A 17 -24.22 24.46 -3.11
N THR A 18 -24.34 24.58 -4.44
CA THR A 18 -25.55 24.17 -5.17
C THR A 18 -25.84 22.66 -5.02
N SER A 19 -24.83 21.84 -4.79
CA SER A 19 -25.02 20.42 -4.51
C SER A 19 -25.73 20.13 -3.17
N GLY A 20 -25.86 21.13 -2.29
CA GLY A 20 -26.42 21.00 -0.95
C GLY A 20 -25.49 20.30 0.05
N LYS A 21 -24.30 19.86 -0.37
CA LYS A 21 -23.31 19.18 0.49
C LYS A 21 -22.68 20.09 1.53
N TYR A 22 -22.64 21.40 1.27
CA TYR A 22 -22.02 22.40 2.14
C TYR A 22 -22.92 23.60 2.29
N GLN A 23 -22.96 24.19 3.48
CA GLN A 23 -23.85 25.28 3.85
C GLN A 23 -23.22 26.66 3.62
N SER A 24 -21.89 26.72 3.51
CA SER A 24 -21.15 27.97 3.32
C SER A 24 -19.88 27.81 2.49
N ALA A 25 -19.44 28.90 1.86
CA ALA A 25 -18.19 28.92 1.10
C ALA A 25 -16.97 28.56 1.96
N ILE A 26 -16.99 28.97 3.24
CA ILE A 26 -15.93 28.67 4.21
C ILE A 26 -15.83 27.16 4.44
N GLU A 27 -16.95 26.44 4.56
CA GLU A 27 -16.93 24.98 4.71
C GLU A 27 -16.31 24.28 3.49
N VAL A 28 -16.62 24.75 2.29
CA VAL A 28 -16.03 24.21 1.05
C VAL A 28 -14.52 24.43 1.04
N ILE A 29 -14.07 25.65 1.37
CA ILE A 29 -12.65 25.99 1.43
C ILE A 29 -11.95 25.15 2.50
N PHE A 30 -12.55 25.02 3.68
CA PHE A 30 -12.01 24.20 4.76
C PHE A 30 -11.86 22.73 4.35
N ALA A 31 -12.86 22.16 3.69
CA ALA A 31 -12.79 20.80 3.16
C ALA A 31 -11.66 20.64 2.13
N GLY A 32 -11.44 21.64 1.28
CA GLY A 32 -10.33 21.66 0.31
C GLY A 32 -8.96 21.71 0.99
N VAL A 33 -8.79 22.59 1.99
CA VAL A 33 -7.53 22.70 2.75
C VAL A 33 -7.25 21.42 3.54
N LYS A 34 -8.28 20.81 4.15
CA LYS A 34 -8.13 19.53 4.86
C LYS A 34 -7.69 18.40 3.94
N LEU A 35 -8.16 18.36 2.70
CA LEU A 35 -7.69 17.39 1.71
C LEU A 35 -6.22 17.62 1.34
N LEU A 36 -5.79 18.88 1.27
CA LEU A 36 -4.39 19.22 1.03
C LEU A 36 -3.50 18.78 2.21
N GLU A 37 -3.92 19.05 3.45
CA GLU A 37 -3.24 18.58 4.66
C GLU A 37 -3.10 17.05 4.66
N GLN A 38 -4.17 16.32 4.36
CA GLN A 38 -4.13 14.86 4.25
C GLN A 38 -3.16 14.37 3.17
N GLN A 39 -3.07 15.08 2.04
CA GLN A 39 -2.12 14.76 0.99
C GLN A 39 -0.69 14.98 1.47
N GLU A 40 -0.42 16.11 2.14
CA GLU A 40 0.89 16.44 2.71
C GLU A 40 1.33 15.43 3.78
N ASP A 41 0.43 15.00 4.66
CA ASP A 41 0.68 13.95 5.66
C ASP A 41 1.07 12.62 5.01
N ILE A 42 0.43 12.25 3.89
CA ILE A 42 0.79 11.06 3.12
C ILE A 42 2.21 11.18 2.55
N TYR A 43 2.62 12.36 2.10
CA TYR A 43 3.98 12.59 1.58
C TYR A 43 5.03 12.58 2.70
N GLN A 44 4.77 13.21 3.84
CA GLN A 44 5.72 13.28 4.96
C GLN A 44 5.84 11.94 5.71
N GLY A 45 4.72 11.29 6.00
CA GLY A 45 4.71 9.98 6.68
C GLY A 45 5.37 8.87 5.85
N ARG A 46 5.11 8.82 4.53
CA ARG A 46 5.74 7.82 3.66
C ARG A 46 7.23 8.06 3.46
N LEU A 47 7.67 9.31 3.39
CA LEU A 47 9.09 9.62 3.25
C LEU A 47 9.88 9.18 4.49
N GLN A 48 9.38 9.48 5.68
CA GLN A 48 10.02 9.07 6.93
C GLN A 48 10.07 7.54 7.06
N GLU A 49 8.96 6.85 6.80
CA GLU A 49 8.94 5.38 6.83
C GLU A 49 9.92 4.75 5.83
N LEU A 50 10.08 5.34 4.63
CA LEU A 50 11.02 4.87 3.62
C LEU A 50 12.46 5.09 4.06
N GLN A 51 12.77 6.25 4.65
CA GLN A 51 14.10 6.56 5.17
C GLN A 51 14.48 5.65 6.35
N ASP A 52 13.53 5.36 7.24
CA ASP A 52 13.74 4.45 8.37
C ASP A 52 13.98 3.01 7.88
N LYS A 53 13.15 2.50 6.96
CA LYS A 53 13.32 1.17 6.37
C LYS A 53 14.64 1.05 5.61
N ALA A 54 15.05 2.09 4.88
CA ALA A 54 16.34 2.14 4.20
C ALA A 54 17.52 2.14 5.18
N SER A 55 17.41 2.88 6.28
CA SER A 55 18.44 2.95 7.33
C SER A 55 18.60 1.61 8.04
N ILE A 56 17.49 0.92 8.35
CA ILE A 56 17.49 -0.42 8.94
C ILE A 56 18.18 -1.41 7.98
N GLY A 57 17.83 -1.40 6.69
CA GLY A 57 18.45 -2.27 5.69
C GLY A 57 19.95 -2.02 5.52
N LEU A 58 20.37 -0.75 5.54
CA LEU A 58 21.78 -0.37 5.46
C LEU A 58 22.56 -0.82 6.71
N ALA A 59 22.00 -0.62 7.91
CA ALA A 59 22.63 -1.04 9.16
C ALA A 59 22.75 -2.57 9.27
N ALA A 60 21.73 -3.32 8.83
CA ALA A 60 21.79 -4.78 8.77
C ALA A 60 22.86 -5.26 7.76
N SER A 61 22.98 -4.58 6.61
CA SER A 61 24.02 -4.86 5.61
C SER A 61 25.43 -4.64 6.13
N GLN A 62 25.66 -3.56 6.86
CA GLN A 62 26.96 -3.27 7.49
C GLN A 62 27.36 -4.25 8.59
N LYS A 63 26.40 -5.01 9.13
CA LYS A 63 26.60 -6.01 10.17
C LYS A 63 26.62 -7.45 9.64
N ASP A 64 26.64 -7.65 8.32
CA ASP A 64 26.52 -8.96 7.65
C ASP A 64 25.25 -9.75 8.05
N GLU A 65 24.20 -9.05 8.53
CA GLU A 65 22.89 -9.64 8.88
C GLU A 65 22.00 -9.82 7.63
N VAL A 66 22.60 -9.90 6.44
CA VAL A 66 21.92 -10.10 5.18
C VAL A 66 21.96 -11.58 4.82
N VAL A 67 20.81 -12.13 4.42
CA VAL A 67 20.72 -13.49 3.90
C VAL A 67 20.57 -13.47 2.40
N ASP A 68 21.13 -14.46 1.72
CA ASP A 68 20.91 -14.66 0.30
C ASP A 68 19.40 -14.78 -0.01
N GLY A 69 18.99 -14.21 -1.14
CA GLY A 69 17.57 -14.12 -1.51
C GLY A 69 16.87 -15.47 -1.60
N SER A 70 17.57 -16.52 -2.06
CA SER A 70 17.00 -17.87 -2.13
C SER A 70 16.77 -18.46 -0.73
N THR A 71 17.69 -18.19 0.20
CA THR A 71 17.60 -18.63 1.60
C THR A 71 16.48 -17.89 2.33
N ALA A 72 16.36 -16.58 2.12
CA ALA A 72 15.27 -15.78 2.68
C ALA A 72 13.90 -16.31 2.22
N MET A 73 13.77 -16.62 0.93
CA MET A 73 12.52 -17.12 0.36
C MET A 73 12.14 -18.51 0.90
N ALA A 74 13.12 -19.40 1.04
CA ALA A 74 12.91 -20.72 1.64
C ALA A 74 12.41 -20.61 3.10
N GLN A 75 12.97 -19.69 3.89
CA GLN A 75 12.54 -19.43 5.26
C GLN A 75 11.12 -18.85 5.32
N ILE A 76 10.77 -17.92 4.44
CA ILE A 76 9.41 -17.36 4.33
C ILE A 76 8.40 -18.48 4.02
N ILE A 77 8.66 -19.32 3.01
CA ILE A 77 7.78 -20.43 2.63
C ILE A 77 7.63 -21.43 3.79
N SER A 78 8.72 -21.74 4.49
CA SER A 78 8.70 -22.61 5.67
C SER A 78 7.81 -22.03 6.78
N ASN A 79 8.01 -20.76 7.11
CA ASN A 79 7.23 -20.07 8.14
C ASN A 79 5.74 -19.97 7.79
N LEU A 80 5.40 -19.75 6.52
CA LEU A 80 4.01 -19.75 6.05
C LEU A 80 3.40 -21.15 6.16
N ARG A 81 4.14 -22.20 5.81
CA ARG A 81 3.69 -23.60 5.93
C ARG A 81 3.45 -24.00 7.39
N SER A 82 4.30 -23.55 8.31
CA SER A 82 4.13 -23.76 9.75
C SER A 82 2.96 -22.97 10.35
N ARG A 83 2.75 -21.72 9.91
CA ARG A 83 1.66 -20.87 10.41
C ARG A 83 0.28 -21.27 9.89
N TYR A 84 0.21 -21.67 8.62
CA TYR A 84 -1.05 -21.96 7.95
C TYR A 84 -1.31 -23.45 7.75
N GLY A 85 -0.49 -24.32 8.37
CA GLY A 85 -0.66 -25.77 8.46
C GLY A 85 -1.49 -26.35 7.31
N VAL A 86 -0.90 -26.50 6.13
CA VAL A 86 -1.61 -27.11 5.00
C VAL A 86 -2.01 -28.52 5.43
N SER A 87 -3.30 -28.67 5.76
CA SER A 87 -4.00 -29.93 5.79
C SER A 87 -3.86 -30.55 4.41
N SER A 88 -2.82 -31.37 4.27
CA SER A 88 -2.48 -32.08 3.05
C SER A 88 -3.35 -33.34 3.00
N ALA A 89 -4.63 -33.14 2.71
CA ALA A 89 -5.57 -34.22 2.42
C ALA A 89 -6.53 -33.83 1.30
N VAL A 90 -6.03 -33.16 0.24
CA VAL A 90 -6.76 -33.09 -1.03
C VAL A 90 -5.77 -33.18 -2.20
N GLY A 91 -5.72 -34.36 -2.84
CA GLY A 91 -5.58 -34.46 -4.29
C GLY A 91 -4.19 -34.30 -4.91
N LEU A 92 -3.23 -35.17 -4.58
CA LEU A 92 -2.15 -35.54 -5.51
C LEU A 92 -2.33 -36.96 -6.04
N ASN A 93 -3.57 -37.32 -6.40
CA ASN A 93 -3.87 -38.51 -7.19
C ASN A 93 -4.36 -38.08 -8.57
N ASN A 94 -3.49 -37.50 -9.41
CA ASN A 94 -3.79 -37.45 -10.85
C ASN A 94 -2.59 -37.29 -11.80
N PHE A 95 -1.44 -37.88 -11.47
CA PHE A 95 -0.39 -38.11 -12.45
C PHE A 95 0.02 -39.58 -12.45
N ALA A 96 -0.95 -40.46 -12.67
CA ALA A 96 -0.66 -41.80 -13.17
C ALA A 96 -0.24 -41.65 -14.63
N SER A 97 1.04 -41.91 -14.90
CA SER A 97 1.62 -41.99 -16.24
C SER A 97 0.80 -42.92 -17.14
N PRO A 98 0.49 -42.54 -18.39
CA PRO A 98 -0.06 -43.50 -19.33
C PRO A 98 1.06 -44.48 -19.75
N ASN A 99 0.85 -45.75 -19.44
CA ASN A 99 1.62 -46.88 -19.94
C ASN A 99 1.73 -46.80 -21.47
N PHE A 100 2.92 -46.48 -22.00
CA PHE A 100 3.24 -46.76 -23.39
C PHE A 100 3.79 -48.19 -23.48
N LYS A 101 2.91 -49.17 -23.69
CA LYS A 101 3.32 -50.52 -24.10
C LYS A 101 3.84 -50.41 -25.53
N SER A 102 5.14 -50.64 -25.70
CA SER A 102 5.76 -50.97 -26.99
C SER A 102 5.21 -52.31 -27.48
N SER A 103 4.65 -52.33 -28.67
CA SER A 103 4.48 -53.51 -29.52
C SER A 103 4.75 -53.11 -30.95
#